data_AF-A0A090QXI3-F1
#
_entry.id   AF-A0A090QXI3-F1
#
_cell.length_a   1.000
_cell.length_b   1.000
_cell.length_c   1.000
_cell.angle_alpha   90.00
_cell.angle_beta   90.00
_cell.angle_gamma   90.00
#
_symmetry.space_group_name_H-M   'P 1'
#
loop_
_entity.id
_entity.type
_entity.pdbx_description
1 polymer ?
#
loop_
_entity_poly.entity_id
_entity_poly.type
_entity_poly.pdbx_seq_one_letter_code
_entity_poly.pdbx_strand_id
1 'polypeptide(L)'
;MGDNADQRGYGDSRALFAEGKAAVFPAGSWDILTFQGKLNMGAFPPPVEKKGDACYFSDHTDLGMGINAKAKNPEAAEIFLTWMTSSEFAEILTNEISGFFSLSNHFFDVKDPVAQEMMSWREQCDSTIRSSSQILSRGKPNFEQEIWTTSVAVMKGEMTPAQATSRLQNGLNRWYAPQQQSKANAQGENCNCTPVL
;
A
#
# COMPACT_ATOMS: atom_id res chain seq x y z
N MET A 1 18.24 6.22 12.01
CA MET A 1 16.81 6.05 12.36
C MET A 1 16.50 6.53 13.78
N GLY A 2 17.26 7.48 14.36
CA GLY A 2 17.14 7.80 15.80
C GLY A 2 17.46 6.62 16.73
N ASP A 3 17.34 6.84 18.03
CA ASP A 3 17.69 5.84 19.05
C ASP A 3 16.64 4.71 19.16
N ASN A 4 17.10 3.49 19.50
CA ASN A 4 16.27 2.29 19.72
C ASN A 4 15.29 1.96 18.58
N ALA A 5 15.66 2.25 17.33
CA ALA A 5 14.79 2.07 16.18
C ALA A 5 14.30 0.63 15.97
N ASP A 6 15.09 -0.34 16.43
CA ASP A 6 14.83 -1.77 16.42
C ASP A 6 13.73 -2.21 17.41
N GLN A 7 13.41 -1.37 18.40
CA GLN A 7 12.38 -1.64 19.40
C GLN A 7 11.07 -0.89 19.13
N ARG A 8 11.01 -0.06 18.08
CA ARG A 8 9.85 0.77 17.77
C ARG A 8 8.85 0.03 16.88
N GLY A 9 7.62 -0.07 17.37
CA GLY A 9 6.49 -0.48 16.58
C GLY A 9 5.86 0.68 15.80
N TYR A 10 4.78 0.35 15.11
CA TYR A 10 3.97 1.31 14.36
C TYR A 10 3.33 2.37 15.27
N GLY A 11 2.85 1.96 16.45
CA GLY A 11 2.28 2.87 17.46
C GLY A 11 3.31 3.88 17.99
N ASP A 12 4.53 3.42 18.32
CA ASP A 12 5.61 4.30 18.80
C ASP A 12 6.00 5.33 17.73
N SER A 13 6.07 4.88 16.47
CA SER A 13 6.41 5.75 15.34
C SER A 13 5.35 6.83 15.10
N ARG A 14 4.05 6.48 15.21
CA ARG A 14 2.94 7.45 15.20
C ARG A 14 3.07 8.46 16.35
N ALA A 15 3.39 8.00 17.56
CA ALA A 15 3.53 8.89 18.71
C ALA A 15 4.69 9.89 18.52
N LEU A 16 5.86 9.43 18.05
CA LEU A 16 7.01 10.30 17.78
C LEU A 16 6.68 11.39 16.75
N PHE A 17 5.95 11.04 15.68
CA PHE A 17 5.53 12.03 14.68
C PHE A 17 4.54 13.03 15.27
N ALA A 18 3.51 12.56 15.98
CA ALA A 18 2.52 13.42 16.62
C ALA A 18 3.11 14.36 17.68
N GLU A 19 4.18 13.94 18.37
CA GLU A 19 4.93 14.75 19.34
C GLU A 19 5.95 15.71 18.68
N GLY A 20 6.06 15.73 17.35
CA GLY A 20 7.02 16.57 16.62
C GLY A 20 8.47 16.11 16.74
N LYS A 21 8.71 14.89 17.23
CA LYS A 21 10.05 14.29 17.36
C LYS A 21 10.54 13.64 16.05
N ALA A 22 9.66 13.50 15.06
CA ALA A 22 10.00 13.10 13.70
C ALA A 22 9.46 14.12 12.71
N ALA A 23 10.28 14.55 11.74
CA ALA A 23 9.86 15.50 10.71
C ALA A 23 9.05 14.84 9.57
N VAL A 24 9.26 13.54 9.34
CA VAL A 24 8.60 12.76 8.30
C VAL A 24 8.20 11.41 8.87
N PHE A 25 6.97 10.97 8.55
CA PHE A 25 6.44 9.66 8.91
C PHE A 25 5.94 8.95 7.64
N PRO A 26 6.61 7.86 7.18
CA PRO A 26 6.11 7.04 6.09
C PRO A 26 4.76 6.41 6.48
N ALA A 27 3.69 6.80 5.78
CA ALA A 27 2.33 6.48 6.16
C ALA A 27 1.50 6.03 4.96
N GLY A 28 0.34 5.44 5.26
CA GLY A 28 -0.77 5.37 4.31
C GLY A 28 -1.83 6.42 4.65
N SER A 29 -2.75 6.66 3.72
CA SER A 29 -3.83 7.64 3.91
C SER A 29 -4.72 7.33 5.11
N TRP A 30 -4.85 6.06 5.50
CA TRP A 30 -5.58 5.64 6.71
C TRP A 30 -5.05 6.24 8.03
N ASP A 31 -3.86 6.84 8.04
CA ASP A 31 -3.31 7.54 9.19
C ASP A 31 -3.83 8.97 9.38
N ILE A 32 -4.51 9.57 8.40
CA ILE A 32 -4.92 10.99 8.44
C ILE A 32 -5.72 11.30 9.70
N LEU A 33 -6.78 10.52 9.98
CA LEU A 33 -7.59 10.67 11.18
C LEU A 33 -6.81 10.41 12.49
N THR A 34 -5.73 9.60 12.43
CA THR A 34 -4.88 9.35 13.61
C THR A 34 -4.15 10.61 14.07
N PHE A 35 -3.85 11.52 13.14
CA PHE A 35 -3.11 12.76 13.39
C PHE A 35 -3.97 14.02 13.45
N GLN A 36 -5.26 13.91 13.12
CA GLN A 36 -6.20 15.03 13.13
C GLN A 36 -6.18 15.76 14.48
N GLY A 37 -5.95 17.08 14.44
CA GLY A 37 -5.91 17.94 15.62
C GLY A 37 -4.68 17.78 16.52
N LYS A 38 -3.72 16.89 16.20
CA LYS A 38 -2.51 16.68 17.00
C LYS A 38 -1.32 17.53 16.54
N LEU A 39 -1.23 17.78 15.23
CA LEU A 39 -0.18 18.59 14.63
C LEU A 39 -0.65 19.18 13.29
N ASN A 40 0.02 20.24 12.84
CA ASN A 40 -0.13 20.74 11.49
C ASN A 40 0.77 19.92 10.56
N MET A 41 0.16 19.15 9.65
CA MET A 41 0.87 18.26 8.74
C MET A 41 0.39 18.46 7.30
N GLY A 42 1.28 18.18 6.36
CA GLY A 42 0.95 17.96 4.95
C GLY A 42 1.37 16.54 4.54
N ALA A 43 1.01 16.16 3.32
CA ALA A 43 1.48 14.93 2.69
C ALA A 43 2.27 15.28 1.43
N PHE A 44 3.21 14.41 1.05
CA PHE A 44 3.93 14.48 -0.22
C PHE A 44 4.15 13.05 -0.74
N PRO A 45 4.23 12.83 -2.06
CA PRO A 45 4.43 11.49 -2.61
C PRO A 45 5.82 10.95 -2.25
N PRO A 46 6.04 9.63 -2.33
CA PRO A 46 7.36 9.05 -2.12
C PRO A 46 8.45 9.75 -2.95
N PRO A 47 9.64 10.01 -2.38
CA PRO A 47 10.69 10.70 -3.11
C PRO A 47 11.20 9.84 -4.27
N VAL A 48 11.55 10.50 -5.37
CA VAL A 48 12.22 9.89 -6.52
C VAL A 48 13.74 10.01 -6.40
N GLU A 49 14.49 9.15 -7.10
CA GLU A 49 15.96 9.15 -7.05
C GLU A 49 16.54 10.44 -7.66
N LYS A 50 16.06 10.83 -8.84
CA LYS A 50 16.48 12.04 -9.55
C LYS A 50 15.28 12.89 -9.92
N LYS A 51 15.52 14.19 -10.00
CA LYS A 51 14.50 15.14 -10.46
C LYS A 51 14.06 14.79 -11.88
N GLY A 52 12.77 14.57 -12.07
CA GLY A 52 12.16 14.22 -13.36
C GLY A 52 11.95 12.73 -13.57
N ASP A 53 12.41 11.88 -12.65
CA ASP A 53 12.08 10.45 -12.68
C ASP A 53 10.58 10.24 -12.42
N ALA A 54 10.06 9.11 -12.89
CA ALA A 54 8.68 8.71 -12.63
C ALA A 54 8.43 8.54 -11.12
N CYS A 55 7.34 9.12 -10.63
CA CYS A 55 6.90 8.91 -9.26
C CYS A 55 5.83 7.82 -9.20
N TYR A 56 5.86 7.08 -8.10
CA TYR A 56 4.96 5.96 -7.85
C TYR A 56 4.39 6.05 -6.44
N PHE A 57 3.11 5.72 -6.29
CA PHE A 57 2.50 5.49 -4.99
C PHE A 57 1.73 4.16 -5.00
N SER A 58 1.44 3.62 -3.81
CA SER A 58 0.63 2.40 -3.73
C SER A 58 -0.85 2.75 -3.67
N ASP A 59 -1.63 2.30 -4.64
CA ASP A 59 -3.09 2.34 -4.61
C ASP A 59 -3.61 0.93 -4.30
N HIS A 60 -4.32 0.79 -3.17
CA HIS A 60 -4.75 -0.50 -2.65
C HIS A 60 -6.24 -0.51 -2.35
N THR A 61 -6.94 -1.48 -2.92
CA THR A 61 -8.35 -1.77 -2.62
C THR A 61 -8.46 -2.48 -1.26
N ASP A 62 -8.54 -1.70 -0.18
CA ASP A 62 -8.43 -2.21 1.19
C ASP A 62 -9.74 -2.80 1.73
N LEU A 63 -10.88 -2.15 1.42
CA LEU A 63 -12.18 -2.52 1.97
C LEU A 63 -13.07 -3.17 0.91
N GLY A 64 -13.63 -4.34 1.25
CA GLY A 64 -14.62 -5.05 0.46
C GLY A 64 -15.76 -5.57 1.33
N MET A 65 -16.99 -5.46 0.84
CA MET A 65 -18.19 -5.97 1.50
C MET A 65 -18.85 -7.04 0.64
N GLY A 66 -19.33 -8.11 1.26
CA GLY A 66 -19.99 -9.22 0.55
C GLY A 66 -21.10 -9.85 1.37
N ILE A 67 -22.06 -10.46 0.68
CA ILE A 67 -23.17 -11.18 1.31
C ILE A 67 -22.72 -12.60 1.62
N ASN A 68 -22.86 -13.02 2.87
CA ASN A 68 -22.63 -14.42 3.23
C ASN A 68 -23.66 -15.31 2.54
N ALA A 69 -23.23 -16.39 1.89
CA ALA A 69 -24.12 -17.35 1.21
C ALA A 69 -25.19 -17.97 2.12
N LYS A 70 -25.00 -17.93 3.45
CA LYS A 70 -25.94 -18.42 4.47
C LYS A 70 -26.69 -17.27 5.18
N ALA A 71 -26.71 -16.07 4.63
CA ALA A 71 -27.39 -14.93 5.22
C ALA A 71 -28.88 -15.25 5.46
N LYS A 72 -29.40 -14.88 6.63
CA LYS A 72 -30.81 -15.06 6.97
C LYS A 72 -31.73 -14.07 6.24
N ASN A 73 -31.19 -12.92 5.84
CA ASN A 73 -31.90 -11.83 5.16
C ASN A 73 -31.10 -11.35 3.93
N PRO A 74 -30.96 -12.19 2.88
CA PRO A 74 -30.14 -11.84 1.72
C PRO A 74 -30.67 -10.61 0.97
N GLU A 75 -32.00 -10.45 0.85
CA GLU A 75 -32.63 -9.31 0.17
C GLU A 75 -32.31 -7.98 0.87
N ALA A 76 -32.37 -7.93 2.20
CA ALA A 76 -32.02 -6.73 2.96
C ALA A 76 -30.52 -6.38 2.84
N ALA A 77 -29.66 -7.41 2.80
CA ALA A 77 -28.24 -7.20 2.58
C ALA A 77 -27.95 -6.67 1.17
N GLU A 78 -28.67 -7.15 0.15
CA GLU A 78 -28.56 -6.67 -1.22
C GLU A 78 -29.01 -5.21 -1.38
N ILE A 79 -30.10 -4.81 -0.71
CA ILE A 79 -30.54 -3.41 -0.65
C ILE A 79 -29.43 -2.54 -0.05
N PHE A 80 -28.81 -2.98 1.05
CA PHE A 80 -27.71 -2.24 1.67
C PHE A 80 -26.48 -2.13 0.77
N LEU A 81 -26.05 -3.23 0.14
CA LEU A 81 -24.91 -3.19 -0.80
C LEU A 81 -25.18 -2.33 -2.02
N THR A 82 -26.42 -2.31 -2.51
CA THR A 82 -26.83 -1.43 -3.62
C THR A 82 -26.81 0.03 -3.20
N TRP A 83 -27.25 0.37 -1.98
CA TRP A 83 -27.08 1.74 -1.47
C TRP A 83 -25.60 2.14 -1.36
N MET A 84 -24.70 1.21 -1.00
CA MET A 84 -23.26 1.46 -0.97
C MET A 84 -22.65 1.77 -2.36
N THR A 85 -23.36 1.52 -3.47
CA THR A 85 -22.90 1.92 -4.80
C THR A 85 -23.37 3.32 -5.23
N SER A 86 -24.09 4.03 -4.36
CA SER A 86 -24.61 5.37 -4.64
C SER A 86 -23.56 6.47 -4.49
N SER A 87 -23.83 7.64 -5.06
CA SER A 87 -23.02 8.85 -4.88
C SER A 87 -23.02 9.31 -3.42
N GLU A 88 -24.15 9.20 -2.72
CA GLU A 88 -24.29 9.55 -1.31
C GLU A 88 -23.31 8.74 -0.46
N PHE A 89 -23.30 7.40 -0.62
CA PHE A 89 -22.37 6.57 0.14
C PHE A 89 -20.91 6.85 -0.22
N ALA A 90 -20.61 7.09 -1.51
CA ALA A 90 -19.25 7.40 -1.94
C ALA A 90 -18.71 8.68 -1.28
N GLU A 91 -19.54 9.72 -1.16
CA GLU A 91 -19.19 10.95 -0.46
C GLU A 91 -19.04 10.71 1.05
N ILE A 92 -19.97 9.98 1.68
CA ILE A 92 -19.91 9.65 3.12
C ILE A 92 -18.63 8.89 3.44
N LEU A 93 -18.34 7.81 2.71
CA LEU A 93 -17.15 6.99 2.95
C LEU A 93 -15.87 7.84 2.88
N THR A 94 -15.77 8.67 1.84
CA THR A 94 -14.55 9.44 1.59
C THR A 94 -14.33 10.55 2.62
N ASN A 95 -15.41 11.20 3.08
CA ASN A 95 -15.31 12.35 3.96
C ASN A 95 -15.40 12.02 5.45
N GLU A 96 -16.15 10.97 5.83
CA GLU A 96 -16.29 10.58 7.25
C GLU A 96 -15.16 9.66 7.72
N ILE A 97 -14.53 8.93 6.80
CA ILE A 97 -13.35 8.09 7.08
C ILE A 97 -12.17 8.63 6.27
N SER A 98 -11.79 9.88 6.55
CA SER A 98 -10.72 10.60 5.84
C SER A 98 -9.47 9.73 5.67
N GLY A 99 -9.06 9.58 4.42
CA GLY A 99 -7.96 8.69 4.01
C GLY A 99 -8.39 7.35 3.43
N PHE A 100 -9.68 7.00 3.48
CA PHE A 100 -10.26 5.95 2.66
C PHE A 100 -11.00 6.60 1.50
N PHE A 101 -10.73 6.13 0.29
CA PHE A 101 -11.28 6.72 -0.93
C PHE A 101 -12.22 5.75 -1.60
N SER A 102 -13.45 6.19 -1.90
CA SER A 102 -14.38 5.40 -2.70
C SER A 102 -13.79 5.10 -4.08
N LEU A 103 -14.07 3.91 -4.63
CA LEU A 103 -13.77 3.55 -6.03
C LEU A 103 -14.83 4.06 -7.01
N SER A 104 -15.82 4.82 -6.52
CA SER A 104 -16.88 5.40 -7.33
C SER A 104 -16.35 6.39 -8.37
N ASN A 105 -17.06 6.50 -9.48
CA ASN A 105 -16.87 7.52 -10.50
C ASN A 105 -17.79 8.75 -10.32
N HIS A 106 -18.51 8.85 -9.20
CA HIS A 106 -19.32 10.00 -8.87
C HIS A 106 -18.44 11.20 -8.48
N PHE A 107 -18.95 12.41 -8.74
CA PHE A 107 -18.27 13.66 -8.38
C PHE A 107 -18.79 14.14 -7.02
N PHE A 108 -17.87 14.42 -6.10
CA PHE A 108 -18.12 15.04 -4.81
C PHE A 108 -16.82 15.67 -4.29
N ASP A 109 -16.95 16.65 -3.41
CA ASP A 109 -15.80 17.35 -2.84
C ASP A 109 -15.18 16.54 -1.70
N VAL A 110 -13.85 16.45 -1.70
CA VAL A 110 -13.06 15.86 -0.62
C VAL A 110 -12.73 16.98 0.37
N LYS A 111 -13.22 16.85 1.60
CA LYS A 111 -13.21 17.95 2.58
C LYS A 111 -11.88 18.07 3.34
N ASP A 112 -11.18 16.96 3.53
CA ASP A 112 -9.90 16.95 4.22
C ASP A 112 -8.78 17.37 3.27
N PRO A 113 -8.03 18.46 3.57
CA PRO A 113 -7.02 18.97 2.66
C PRO A 113 -5.83 18.01 2.48
N VAL A 114 -5.48 17.20 3.49
CA VAL A 114 -4.43 16.20 3.38
C VAL A 114 -4.90 15.04 2.52
N ALA A 115 -6.15 14.62 2.67
CA ALA A 115 -6.74 13.58 1.82
C ALA A 115 -6.83 14.05 0.36
N GLN A 116 -7.21 15.30 0.13
CA GLN A 116 -7.25 15.92 -1.20
C GLN A 116 -5.85 15.98 -1.84
N GLU A 117 -4.83 16.36 -1.08
CA GLU A 117 -3.43 16.35 -1.54
C GLU A 117 -3.02 14.95 -2.00
N MET A 118 -3.28 13.92 -1.18
CA MET A 118 -2.98 12.53 -1.54
C MET A 118 -3.75 12.04 -2.77
N MET A 119 -5.02 12.44 -2.91
CA MET A 119 -5.80 12.10 -4.11
C MET A 119 -5.23 12.74 -5.37
N SER A 120 -4.71 13.96 -5.29
CA SER A 120 -4.14 14.66 -6.44
C SER A 120 -2.94 13.92 -7.05
N TRP A 121 -2.29 13.03 -6.30
CA TRP A 121 -1.18 12.23 -6.80
C TRP A 121 -1.60 11.28 -7.92
N ARG A 122 -2.88 10.90 -8.02
CA ARG A 122 -3.41 10.11 -9.16
C ARG A 122 -3.29 10.82 -10.50
N GLU A 123 -3.15 12.15 -10.50
CA GLU A 123 -2.97 12.96 -11.70
C GLU A 123 -1.50 13.20 -12.04
N GLN A 124 -0.59 12.94 -11.09
CA GLN A 124 0.82 13.32 -11.19
C GLN A 124 1.80 12.14 -11.15
N CYS A 125 1.38 11.02 -10.54
CA CYS A 125 2.20 9.84 -10.31
C CYS A 125 1.46 8.58 -10.77
N ASP A 126 2.24 7.58 -11.16
CA ASP A 126 1.70 6.28 -11.52
C ASP A 126 1.30 5.51 -10.25
N SER A 127 0.16 4.83 -10.30
CA SER A 127 -0.26 3.95 -9.21
C SER A 127 0.39 2.57 -9.36
N THR A 128 0.76 1.99 -8.22
CA THR A 128 1.25 0.62 -8.11
C THR A 128 0.38 -0.16 -7.14
N ILE A 129 0.20 -1.45 -7.40
CA ILE A 129 -0.48 -2.31 -6.45
C ILE A 129 0.46 -2.71 -5.32
N ARG A 130 -0.10 -2.97 -4.13
CA ARG A 130 0.59 -3.70 -3.07
C ARG A 130 0.71 -5.17 -3.46
N SER A 131 1.69 -5.49 -4.32
CA SER A 131 1.83 -6.82 -4.94
C SER A 131 1.91 -7.98 -3.93
N SER A 132 2.40 -7.70 -2.72
CA SER A 132 2.48 -8.66 -1.62
C SER A 132 1.12 -9.01 -1.01
N SER A 133 0.11 -8.14 -1.02
CA SER A 133 -1.13 -8.37 -0.27
C SER A 133 -2.14 -9.28 -0.97
N GLN A 134 -1.84 -9.75 -2.19
CA GLN A 134 -2.72 -10.61 -2.97
C GLN A 134 -2.20 -12.06 -3.09
N ILE A 135 -1.97 -12.52 -4.33
CA ILE A 135 -1.64 -13.92 -4.62
C ILE A 135 -0.27 -14.28 -4.08
N LEU A 136 0.71 -13.36 -4.17
CA LEU A 136 2.11 -13.63 -3.87
C LEU A 136 2.34 -14.03 -2.40
N SER A 137 1.44 -13.68 -1.47
CA SER A 137 1.57 -14.06 -0.06
C SER A 137 0.96 -15.41 0.30
N ARG A 138 0.38 -16.14 -0.66
CA ARG A 138 -0.21 -17.47 -0.40
C ARG A 138 0.82 -18.59 -0.26
N GLY A 139 2.07 -18.34 -0.62
CA GLY A 139 3.19 -19.28 -0.46
C GLY A 139 3.63 -19.48 0.98
N LYS A 140 4.54 -20.44 1.18
CA LYS A 140 5.25 -20.68 2.44
C LYS A 140 6.78 -20.64 2.20
N PRO A 141 7.53 -19.75 2.86
CA PRO A 141 7.08 -18.69 3.77
C PRO A 141 6.19 -17.65 3.08
N ASN A 142 5.38 -16.93 3.87
CA ASN A 142 4.52 -15.86 3.40
C ASN A 142 5.38 -14.72 2.80
N PHE A 143 5.07 -14.30 1.57
CA PHE A 143 5.91 -13.36 0.83
C PHE A 143 5.94 -11.95 1.42
N GLU A 144 4.80 -11.46 1.92
CA GLU A 144 4.74 -10.16 2.60
C GLU A 144 5.63 -10.12 3.85
N GLN A 145 5.60 -11.18 4.66
CA GLN A 145 6.47 -11.30 5.82
C GLN A 145 7.96 -11.33 5.42
N GLU A 146 8.29 -11.99 4.31
CA GLU A 146 9.65 -11.99 3.76
C GLU A 146 10.06 -10.59 3.26
N ILE A 147 9.15 -9.83 2.65
CA ILE A 147 9.40 -8.43 2.29
C ILE A 147 9.72 -7.63 3.55
N TRP A 148 8.88 -7.69 4.59
CA TRP A 148 9.14 -6.96 5.84
C TRP A 148 10.50 -7.31 6.45
N THR A 149 10.81 -8.60 6.52
CA THR A 149 12.07 -9.09 7.08
C THR A 149 13.28 -8.60 6.30
N THR A 150 13.24 -8.72 4.97
CA THR A 150 14.36 -8.31 4.11
C THR A 150 14.50 -6.79 4.03
N SER A 151 13.41 -6.03 4.02
CA SER A 151 13.43 -4.56 4.12
C SER A 151 14.11 -4.08 5.40
N VAL A 152 13.77 -4.65 6.56
CA VAL A 152 14.42 -4.30 7.83
C VAL A 152 15.91 -4.66 7.81
N ALA A 153 16.28 -5.83 7.30
CA ALA A 153 17.68 -6.24 7.20
C ALA A 153 18.50 -5.31 6.29
N VAL A 154 17.92 -4.86 5.17
CA VAL A 154 18.56 -3.86 4.28
C VAL A 154 18.72 -2.53 4.99
N MET A 155 17.68 -2.05 5.66
CA MET A 155 17.73 -0.81 6.45
C MET A 155 18.80 -0.85 7.55
N LYS A 156 19.01 -2.01 8.17
CA LYS A 156 20.06 -2.23 9.20
C LYS A 156 21.46 -2.44 8.62
N GLY A 157 21.60 -2.58 7.30
CA GLY A 157 22.87 -2.93 6.65
C GLY A 157 23.30 -4.39 6.83
N GLU A 158 22.42 -5.24 7.35
CA GLU A 158 22.66 -6.68 7.53
C GLU A 158 22.52 -7.46 6.20
N MET A 159 21.87 -6.85 5.22
CA MET A 159 21.65 -7.42 3.89
C MET A 159 21.81 -6.33 2.82
N THR A 160 22.42 -6.65 1.68
CA THR A 160 22.42 -5.71 0.54
C THR A 160 21.06 -5.74 -0.19
N PRO A 161 20.67 -4.67 -0.89
CA PRO A 161 19.46 -4.69 -1.72
C PRO A 161 19.42 -5.87 -2.71
N ALA A 162 20.57 -6.19 -3.33
CA ALA A 162 20.68 -7.32 -4.25
C ALA A 162 20.47 -8.69 -3.58
N GLN A 163 20.94 -8.86 -2.34
CA GLN A 163 20.70 -10.07 -1.57
C GLN A 163 19.22 -10.20 -1.18
N ALA A 164 18.59 -9.10 -0.77
CA ALA A 164 17.17 -9.06 -0.43
C ALA A 164 16.30 -9.44 -1.63
N THR A 165 16.51 -8.81 -2.79
CA THR A 165 15.76 -9.12 -4.01
C THR A 165 15.98 -10.55 -4.47
N SER A 166 17.22 -11.06 -4.40
CA SER A 166 17.52 -12.47 -4.72
C SER A 166 16.77 -13.44 -3.79
N ARG A 167 16.73 -13.15 -2.48
CA ARG A 167 15.98 -13.97 -1.50
C ARG A 167 14.49 -13.98 -1.83
N LEU A 168 13.89 -12.81 -2.06
CA LEU A 168 12.47 -12.68 -2.42
C LEU A 168 12.15 -13.43 -3.72
N GLN A 169 12.97 -13.26 -4.75
CA GLN A 169 12.83 -13.92 -6.04
C GLN A 169 12.91 -15.45 -5.91
N ASN A 170 13.86 -15.94 -5.11
CA ASN A 170 14.00 -17.37 -4.83
C ASN A 170 12.81 -17.92 -4.05
N GLY A 171 12.21 -17.13 -3.16
CA GLY A 171 10.95 -17.47 -2.48
C GLY A 171 9.82 -17.72 -3.48
N LEU A 172 9.61 -16.82 -4.43
CA LEU A 172 8.58 -16.97 -5.47
C LEU A 172 8.85 -18.15 -6.41
N ASN A 173 10.11 -18.35 -6.83
CA ASN A 173 10.52 -19.45 -7.70
C ASN A 173 10.15 -20.85 -7.16
N ARG A 174 9.95 -20.99 -5.85
CA ARG A 174 9.66 -22.30 -5.23
C ARG A 174 8.22 -22.76 -5.41
N TRP A 175 7.27 -21.84 -5.60
CA TRP A 175 5.84 -22.20 -5.54
C TRP A 175 4.95 -21.41 -6.51
N TYR A 176 5.35 -20.21 -6.96
CA TYR A 176 4.51 -19.37 -7.81
C TYR A 176 4.69 -19.76 -9.28
N ALA A 177 3.70 -20.45 -9.84
CA ALA A 177 3.77 -21.03 -11.18
C ALA A 177 4.15 -20.02 -12.29
N PRO A 178 3.60 -18.79 -12.34
CA PRO A 178 4.01 -17.81 -13.35
C PRO A 178 5.52 -17.49 -13.30
N GLN A 179 6.10 -17.47 -12.10
CA GLN A 179 7.53 -17.24 -11.95
C GLN A 179 8.38 -18.46 -12.37
N GLN A 180 7.92 -19.67 -12.05
CA GLN A 180 8.59 -20.91 -12.47
C GLN A 180 8.63 -21.04 -13.99
N GLN A 181 7.52 -20.69 -14.65
CA GLN A 181 7.40 -20.71 -16.11
C GLN A 181 8.25 -19.63 -16.76
N SER A 182 8.27 -18.41 -16.22
CA SER A 182 9.16 -17.34 -16.68
C SER A 182 10.64 -17.79 -16.65
N LYS A 183 11.07 -18.46 -15.58
CA LYS A 183 12.43 -19.00 -15.48
C LYS A 183 12.72 -20.09 -16.52
N ALA A 184 11.77 -21.00 -16.77
CA ALA A 184 11.92 -22.04 -17.79
C ALA A 184 12.07 -21.43 -19.19
N ASN A 185 11.30 -20.39 -19.50
CA ASN A 185 11.35 -19.71 -20.80
C ASN A 185 12.65 -18.90 -20.97
N ALA A 186 13.14 -18.24 -19.92
CA ALA A 186 14.41 -17.51 -19.95
C ALA A 186 15.66 -18.42 -20.08
N GLN A 187 15.52 -19.72 -19.82
CA GLN A 187 16.57 -20.71 -20.05
C GLN A 187 16.55 -21.29 -21.48
N GLY A 188 15.45 -21.11 -22.22
CA GLY A 188 15.27 -21.58 -23.61
C GLY A 188 15.52 -20.50 -24.67
N GLU A 189 15.37 -19.23 -24.32
CA GLU A 189 15.65 -18.09 -25.18
C GLU A 189 16.44 -17.04 -24.40
N ASN A 190 17.39 -16.37 -25.06
CA ASN A 190 18.10 -15.20 -24.50
C ASN A 190 17.07 -14.12 -24.15
N CYS A 191 16.49 -14.16 -22.95
CA CYS A 191 15.69 -13.07 -22.43
C CYS A 191 16.61 -11.86 -22.23
N ASN A 192 16.70 -11.03 -23.27
CA ASN A 192 17.24 -9.67 -23.23
C ASN A 192 16.27 -8.76 -22.45
N CYS A 193 15.97 -9.11 -21.21
CA CYS A 193 15.36 -8.17 -20.28
C CYS A 193 16.50 -7.28 -19.79
N THR A 194 16.72 -6.16 -20.48
CA THR A 194 17.54 -5.09 -19.94
C THR A 194 16.96 -4.73 -18.57
N PRO A 195 17.76 -4.75 -17.48
CA PRO A 195 17.28 -4.30 -16.19
C PRO A 195 16.79 -2.87 -16.36
N VAL A 196 15.51 -2.64 -16.08
CA VAL A 196 15.01 -1.28 -15.91
C VAL A 196 15.55 -0.84 -14.55
N LEU A 197 16.74 -0.22 -14.59
CA LEU A 197 17.28 0.62 -13.52
C LEU A 197 16.78 2.04 -13.77
#